data_AF-J0NHB0-F1
#
_entry.id   AF-J0NHB0-F1
#
_cell.length_a   1.000
_cell.length_b   1.000
_cell.length_c   1.000
_cell.angle_alpha   90.00
_cell.angle_beta   90.00
_cell.angle_gamma   90.00
#
_symmetry.space_group_name_H-M   'P 1'
#
loop_
_entity.id
_entity.type
_entity.pdbx_description
1 polymer ?
#
loop_
_entity_poly.entity_id
_entity_poly.type
_entity_poly.pdbx_seq_one_letter_code
_entity_poly.pdbx_strand_id
1 'polypeptide(L)'
;MDYSRRSNREDFEYLGIAYSSYYTVAHLHPPMLMMSIPKSAPDEVREGVLRASRVLFADPGLAATALRATVERFLTSEGISATRPTGQFRNAHERIKEWRDADPDRPAVADLFFAVKWLGNVGTHEDSDLTAMEVLDGARVLDEAFHRLFTGPDIDAQARTINAAKGPSRQP
;
A
#
# COMPACT_ATOMS: atom_id res chain seq x y z
N MET A 1 -27.36 19.78 34.93
CA MET A 1 -27.77 21.08 35.48
C MET A 1 -27.95 22.01 34.29
N ASP A 2 -29.14 22.56 34.15
CA ASP A 2 -29.54 23.50 33.11
C ASP A 2 -29.08 24.91 33.51
N TYR A 3 -28.28 25.56 32.65
CA TYR A 3 -27.62 26.84 32.94
C TYR A 3 -28.44 28.06 32.50
N SER A 4 -29.69 27.88 32.10
CA SER A 4 -30.51 28.97 31.55
C SER A 4 -31.26 29.77 32.63
N ARG A 5 -30.55 30.56 33.45
CA ARG A 5 -31.05 31.84 34.04
C ARG A 5 -30.09 32.44 35.06
N ARG A 6 -29.50 33.58 34.69
CA ARG A 6 -29.05 34.75 35.48
C ARG A 6 -28.07 35.49 34.56
N SER A 7 -28.01 36.80 34.43
CA SER A 7 -28.65 37.96 35.03
C SER A 7 -28.07 39.13 34.22
N ASN A 8 -28.87 40.09 33.76
CA ASN A 8 -28.39 41.29 33.06
C ASN A 8 -27.24 41.97 33.82
N ARG A 9 -26.02 41.80 33.32
CA ARG A 9 -24.87 42.66 33.58
C ARG A 9 -24.22 42.91 32.24
N GLU A 10 -24.11 44.18 31.88
CA GLU A 10 -23.42 44.66 30.70
C GLU A 10 -21.92 44.44 30.87
N ASP A 11 -21.49 43.19 30.74
CA ASP A 11 -20.09 42.84 30.55
C ASP A 11 -19.90 42.68 29.03
N PHE A 12 -19.33 43.69 28.37
CA PHE A 12 -18.75 43.52 27.04
C PHE A 12 -17.51 42.61 27.20
N GLU A 13 -17.75 41.33 27.44
CA GLU A 13 -16.74 40.29 27.32
C GLU A 13 -16.29 40.30 25.86
N TYR A 14 -15.07 40.76 25.62
CA TYR A 14 -14.39 40.61 24.35
C TYR A 14 -14.23 39.11 24.12
N LEU A 15 -15.23 38.47 23.51
CA LEU A 15 -15.18 37.12 22.96
C LEU A 15 -14.16 37.15 21.82
N GLY A 16 -12.89 37.12 22.19
CA GLY A 16 -11.78 37.02 21.24
C GLY A 16 -12.03 35.87 20.29
N ILE A 17 -11.66 36.04 19.02
CA ILE A 17 -11.79 35.00 18.01
C ILE A 17 -11.04 33.77 18.52
N ALA A 18 -11.75 32.66 18.72
CA ALA A 18 -11.15 31.40 19.11
C ALA A 18 -10.30 30.88 17.94
N TYR A 19 -8.99 30.80 18.14
CA TYR A 19 -8.08 30.17 17.19
C TYR A 19 -7.84 28.71 17.57
N SER A 20 -7.86 27.83 16.57
CA SER A 20 -7.45 26.44 16.70
C SER A 20 -6.25 26.20 15.80
N SER A 21 -5.26 25.47 16.31
CA SER A 21 -4.10 25.03 15.55
C SER A 21 -4.26 23.57 15.16
N TYR A 22 -3.95 23.25 13.90
CA TYR A 22 -3.92 21.90 13.37
C TYR A 22 -2.50 21.58 12.93
N TYR A 23 -2.06 20.35 13.20
CA TYR A 23 -0.75 19.87 12.80
C TYR A 23 -0.95 18.66 11.90
N THR A 24 -0.18 18.60 10.82
CA THR A 24 -0.13 17.45 9.93
C THR A 24 1.27 16.85 9.98
N VAL A 25 1.35 15.54 9.80
CA VAL A 25 2.63 14.86 9.64
C VAL A 25 3.16 15.22 8.25
N ALA A 26 4.39 15.71 8.16
CA ALA A 26 5.07 15.93 6.87
C ALA A 26 6.06 14.80 6.56
N HIS A 27 6.78 14.32 7.57
CA HIS A 27 7.79 13.27 7.41
C HIS A 27 7.97 12.50 8.73
N LEU A 28 8.29 11.20 8.62
CA LEU A 28 8.64 10.33 9.74
C LEU A 28 9.99 9.68 9.48
N HIS A 29 10.87 9.69 10.48
CA HIS A 29 12.17 9.04 10.43
C HIS A 29 12.42 8.20 11.70
N PRO A 30 12.59 6.88 11.60
CA PRO A 30 12.48 6.06 10.37
C PRO A 30 11.05 6.09 9.79
N PRO A 31 10.88 5.81 8.48
CA PRO A 31 9.57 5.81 7.85
C PRO A 31 8.66 4.74 8.46
N MET A 32 7.38 5.05 8.62
CA MET A 32 6.37 4.07 8.98
C MET A 32 6.08 3.20 7.76
N LEU A 33 6.32 1.89 7.88
CA LEU A 33 6.00 0.94 6.80
C LEU A 33 4.49 0.91 6.54
N MET A 34 4.11 1.09 5.28
CA MET A 34 2.70 1.05 4.85
C MET A 34 2.10 -0.35 4.87
N MET A 35 2.93 -1.37 4.77
CA MET A 35 2.54 -2.78 4.66
C MET A 35 3.63 -3.70 5.19
N SER A 36 3.27 -4.94 5.47
CA SER A 36 4.25 -5.94 5.87
C SER A 36 5.03 -6.42 4.66
N ILE A 37 6.33 -6.66 4.83
CA ILE A 37 7.19 -7.17 3.77
C ILE A 37 7.54 -8.61 4.11
N PRO A 38 7.02 -9.61 3.36
CA PRO A 38 7.36 -11.01 3.59
C PRO A 38 8.87 -11.23 3.57
N LYS A 39 9.38 -12.09 4.45
CA LYS A 39 10.84 -12.35 4.53
C LYS A 39 11.37 -13.06 3.28
N SER A 40 10.53 -13.83 2.60
CA SER A 40 10.83 -14.52 1.34
C SER A 40 10.69 -13.63 0.11
N ALA A 41 10.18 -12.40 0.25
CA ALA A 41 10.10 -11.47 -0.87
C ALA A 41 11.49 -10.97 -1.27
N PRO A 42 11.74 -10.74 -2.58
CA PRO A 42 12.99 -10.16 -3.07
C PRO A 42 13.32 -8.81 -2.43
N ASP A 43 14.61 -8.50 -2.25
CA ASP A 43 15.06 -7.26 -1.62
C ASP A 43 14.60 -6.01 -2.40
N GLU A 44 14.43 -6.13 -3.72
CA GLU A 44 13.92 -5.05 -4.55
C GLU A 44 12.48 -4.66 -4.21
N VAL A 45 11.68 -5.61 -3.73
CA VAL A 45 10.32 -5.36 -3.23
C VAL A 45 10.39 -4.57 -1.93
N ARG A 46 11.28 -4.98 -1.02
CA ARG A 46 11.51 -4.30 0.26
C ARG A 46 11.89 -2.84 0.04
N GLU A 47 12.84 -2.58 -0.84
CA GLU A 47 13.30 -1.24 -1.16
C GLU A 47 12.19 -0.38 -1.81
N GLY A 48 11.34 -1.00 -2.63
CA GLY A 48 10.17 -0.33 -3.22
C GLY A 48 9.16 0.15 -2.18
N VAL A 49 8.77 -0.74 -1.24
CA VAL A 49 7.86 -0.40 -0.14
C VAL A 49 8.45 0.66 0.78
N LEU A 50 9.74 0.55 1.11
CA LEU A 50 10.45 1.55 1.92
C LEU A 50 10.47 2.91 1.23
N ARG A 51 10.72 2.95 -0.08
CA ARG A 51 10.70 4.20 -0.86
C ARG A 51 9.33 4.86 -0.81
N ALA A 52 8.25 4.12 -1.02
CA ALA A 52 6.89 4.64 -0.94
C ALA A 52 6.59 5.19 0.48
N SER A 53 6.97 4.43 1.50
CA SER A 53 6.75 4.77 2.92
C SER A 53 7.44 6.07 3.34
N ARG A 54 8.62 6.38 2.79
CA ARG A 54 9.40 7.59 3.11
C ARG A 54 8.72 8.89 2.68
N VAL A 55 7.96 8.83 1.59
CA VAL A 55 7.38 10.02 0.94
C VAL A 55 5.87 10.14 1.15
N LEU A 56 5.20 9.15 1.76
CA LEU A 56 3.74 9.11 1.96
C LEU A 56 3.11 10.45 2.34
N PHE A 57 3.64 11.08 3.39
CA PHE A 57 3.04 12.28 3.97
C PHE A 57 3.54 13.58 3.31
N ALA A 58 4.65 13.51 2.58
CA ALA A 58 5.22 14.66 1.87
C ALA A 58 4.68 14.77 0.44
N ASP A 59 4.51 13.63 -0.23
CA ASP A 59 4.07 13.51 -1.62
C ASP A 59 3.38 12.15 -1.83
N PRO A 60 2.05 12.08 -1.62
CA PRO A 60 1.28 10.87 -1.86
C PRO A 60 1.33 10.39 -3.32
N GLY A 61 1.41 11.30 -4.31
CA GLY A 61 1.51 10.94 -5.72
C GLY A 61 2.79 10.17 -6.04
N LEU A 62 3.92 10.65 -5.51
CA LEU A 62 5.20 9.96 -5.60
C LEU A 62 5.19 8.64 -4.82
N ALA A 63 4.51 8.58 -3.68
CA ALA A 63 4.35 7.35 -2.91
C ALA A 63 3.58 6.27 -3.71
N ALA A 64 2.46 6.63 -4.33
CA ALA A 64 1.69 5.75 -5.22
C ALA A 64 2.52 5.28 -6.41
N THR A 65 3.29 6.19 -7.02
CA THR A 65 4.21 5.86 -8.12
C THR A 65 5.28 4.86 -7.68
N ALA A 66 5.80 5.00 -6.46
CA ALA A 66 6.76 4.06 -5.89
C ALA A 66 6.15 2.67 -5.61
N LEU A 67 4.88 2.57 -5.19
CA LEU A 67 4.17 1.30 -5.09
C LEU A 67 4.04 0.60 -6.45
N ARG A 68 3.68 1.33 -7.51
CA ARG A 68 3.66 0.79 -8.88
C ARG A 68 5.05 0.30 -9.31
N ALA A 69 6.10 1.06 -9.02
CA ALA A 69 7.47 0.64 -9.31
C ALA A 69 7.90 -0.61 -8.52
N THR A 70 7.31 -0.83 -7.34
CA THR A 70 7.52 -2.05 -6.54
C THR A 70 6.97 -3.28 -7.25
N VAL A 71 5.76 -3.19 -7.82
CA VAL A 71 5.19 -4.24 -8.67
C VAL A 71 6.10 -4.51 -9.88
N GLU A 72 6.58 -3.48 -10.55
CA GLU A 72 7.49 -3.62 -11.70
C GLU A 72 8.81 -4.32 -11.35
N ARG A 73 9.34 -4.08 -10.15
CA ARG A 73 10.55 -4.74 -9.63
C ARG A 73 10.30 -6.20 -9.32
N PHE A 74 9.18 -6.50 -8.66
CA PHE A 74 8.74 -7.88 -8.43
C PHE A 74 8.60 -8.67 -9.75
N LEU A 75 7.97 -8.07 -10.76
CA LEU A 75 7.85 -8.71 -12.07
C LEU A 75 9.22 -8.97 -12.71
N THR A 76 10.21 -8.09 -12.50
CA THR A 76 11.58 -8.31 -12.96
C THR A 76 12.23 -9.49 -12.24
N SER A 77 12.07 -9.62 -10.92
CA SER A 77 12.59 -10.77 -10.18
C SER A 77 11.93 -12.09 -10.59
N GLU A 78 10.69 -12.04 -11.05
CA GLU A 78 9.96 -13.17 -11.64
C GLU A 78 10.35 -13.46 -13.11
N GLY A 79 11.37 -12.78 -13.65
CA GLY A 79 11.87 -13.00 -15.00
C GLY A 79 11.12 -12.26 -16.11
N ILE A 80 10.15 -11.41 -15.78
CA ILE A 80 9.42 -10.61 -16.77
C ILE A 80 10.25 -9.38 -17.15
N SER A 81 10.82 -9.39 -18.35
CA SER A 81 11.69 -8.33 -18.85
C SER A 81 11.01 -6.95 -18.84
N ALA A 82 11.77 -5.92 -18.45
CA ALA A 82 11.36 -4.52 -18.52
C ALA A 82 11.44 -3.94 -19.95
N THR A 83 12.14 -4.62 -20.86
CA THR A 83 12.31 -4.20 -22.25
C THR A 83 11.88 -5.29 -23.22
N ARG A 84 11.41 -4.87 -24.40
CA ARG A 84 11.18 -5.75 -25.54
C ARG A 84 12.54 -6.16 -26.15
N PRO A 85 12.58 -7.21 -26.99
CA PRO A 85 13.77 -7.55 -27.76
C PRO A 85 14.28 -6.40 -28.64
N THR A 86 13.40 -5.47 -29.02
CA THR A 86 13.73 -4.25 -29.78
C THR A 86 14.40 -3.16 -28.94
N GLY A 87 14.59 -3.37 -27.64
CA GLY A 87 15.14 -2.39 -26.69
C GLY A 87 14.11 -1.39 -26.14
N GLN A 88 12.87 -1.39 -26.65
CA GLN A 88 11.82 -0.50 -26.15
C GLN A 88 11.33 -0.89 -24.75
N PHE A 89 11.07 0.10 -23.90
CA PHE A 89 10.52 -0.12 -22.56
C PHE A 89 9.11 -0.72 -22.61
N ARG A 90 8.82 -1.61 -21.66
CA ARG A 90 7.50 -2.22 -21.47
C ARG A 90 6.85 -1.64 -20.22
N ASN A 91 5.65 -1.09 -20.39
CA ASN A 91 4.87 -0.55 -19.28
C ASN A 91 4.43 -1.65 -18.29
N ALA A 92 4.12 -1.28 -17.04
CA ALA A 92 3.60 -2.20 -16.03
C ALA A 92 2.41 -3.03 -16.51
N HIS A 93 1.49 -2.44 -17.29
CA HIS A 93 0.27 -3.12 -17.73
C HIS A 93 0.58 -4.36 -18.59
N GLU A 94 1.46 -4.21 -19.58
CA GLU A 94 1.90 -5.31 -20.44
C GLU A 94 2.60 -6.41 -19.64
N ARG A 95 3.43 -6.02 -18.67
CA ARG A 95 4.21 -6.95 -17.85
C ARG A 95 3.33 -7.74 -16.87
N ILE A 96 2.34 -7.10 -16.25
CA ILE A 96 1.36 -7.78 -15.39
C ILE A 96 0.53 -8.77 -16.21
N LYS A 97 0.09 -8.39 -17.42
CA LYS A 97 -0.65 -9.32 -18.31
C LYS A 97 0.15 -10.57 -18.66
N GLU A 98 1.42 -10.41 -19.07
CA GLU A 98 2.26 -11.56 -19.38
C GLU A 98 2.46 -12.46 -18.17
N TRP A 99 2.77 -11.87 -17.01
CA TRP A 99 2.94 -12.64 -15.78
C TRP A 99 1.67 -13.40 -15.39
N ARG A 100 0.51 -12.76 -15.53
CA ARG A 100 -0.82 -13.34 -15.30
C ARG A 100 -1.10 -14.53 -16.22
N ASP A 101 -0.84 -14.37 -17.51
CA ASP A 101 -1.21 -15.34 -18.53
C ASP A 101 -0.27 -16.55 -18.56
N ALA A 102 0.90 -16.45 -17.89
CA ALA A 102 1.88 -17.52 -17.80
C ALA A 102 1.50 -18.66 -16.84
N ASP A 103 0.52 -18.47 -15.94
CA ASP A 103 0.13 -19.46 -14.93
C ASP A 103 -1.34 -19.27 -14.51
N PRO A 104 -2.17 -20.33 -14.52
CA PRO A 104 -3.59 -20.26 -14.20
C PRO A 104 -3.92 -19.80 -12.76
N ASP A 105 -2.98 -19.87 -11.82
CA ASP A 105 -3.21 -19.49 -10.42
C ASP A 105 -2.92 -17.99 -10.15
N ARG A 106 -2.35 -17.28 -11.12
CA ARG A 106 -1.96 -15.86 -11.01
C ARG A 106 -3.06 -14.81 -11.25
N PRO A 107 -4.20 -15.05 -11.94
CA PRO A 107 -5.21 -14.04 -12.22
C PRO A 107 -5.65 -13.23 -11.00
N ALA A 108 -5.95 -13.89 -9.88
CA ALA A 108 -6.42 -13.21 -8.68
C ALA A 108 -5.39 -12.24 -8.08
N VAL A 109 -4.09 -12.56 -8.20
CA VAL A 109 -2.99 -11.67 -7.74
C VAL A 109 -2.73 -10.57 -8.77
N ALA A 110 -2.82 -10.89 -10.06
CA ALA A 110 -2.63 -9.91 -11.12
C ALA A 110 -3.67 -8.77 -11.06
N ASP A 111 -4.91 -9.08 -10.69
CA ASP A 111 -5.96 -8.06 -10.50
C ASP A 111 -5.60 -7.06 -9.39
N LEU A 112 -4.97 -7.54 -8.30
CA LEU A 112 -4.45 -6.68 -7.23
C LEU A 112 -3.30 -5.80 -7.75
N PHE A 113 -2.38 -6.36 -8.55
CA PHE A 113 -1.32 -5.58 -9.19
C PHE A 113 -1.86 -4.53 -10.17
N PHE A 114 -2.92 -4.83 -10.93
CA PHE A 114 -3.57 -3.85 -11.79
C PHE A 114 -4.17 -2.70 -10.99
N ALA A 115 -4.81 -2.97 -9.85
CA ALA A 115 -5.34 -1.93 -8.98
C ALA A 115 -4.23 -0.97 -8.50
N VAL A 116 -3.11 -1.52 -8.00
CA VAL A 116 -1.92 -0.72 -7.60
C VAL A 116 -1.34 0.07 -8.77
N LYS A 117 -1.31 -0.53 -9.98
CA LYS A 117 -0.88 0.14 -11.21
C LYS A 117 -1.76 1.34 -11.54
N TRP A 118 -3.08 1.22 -11.43
CA TRP A 118 -3.99 2.33 -11.71
C TRP A 118 -3.78 3.47 -10.72
N LEU A 119 -3.65 3.16 -9.43
CA LEU A 119 -3.37 4.16 -8.39
C LEU A 119 -2.04 4.88 -8.65
N GLY A 120 -0.96 4.14 -8.90
CA GLY A 120 0.34 4.73 -9.20
C GLY A 120 0.45 5.41 -10.56
N ASN A 121 -0.57 5.32 -11.43
CA ASN A 121 -0.66 6.10 -12.65
C ASN A 121 -1.31 7.47 -12.39
N VAL A 122 -2.27 7.55 -11.46
CA VAL A 122 -2.84 8.83 -11.03
C VAL A 122 -1.75 9.70 -10.40
N GLY A 123 -0.89 9.11 -9.57
CA GLY A 123 0.19 9.81 -8.89
C GLY A 123 1.30 10.40 -9.76
N THR A 124 1.30 10.15 -11.08
CA THR A 124 2.29 10.75 -12.00
C THR A 124 1.86 12.09 -12.60
N HIS A 125 0.59 12.49 -12.42
CA HIS A 125 0.11 13.78 -12.91
C HIS A 125 0.49 14.89 -11.94
N GLU A 126 0.93 16.05 -12.46
CA GLU A 126 1.34 17.21 -11.66
C GLU A 126 0.19 17.73 -10.77
N ASP A 127 -1.04 17.58 -11.23
CA ASP A 127 -2.26 17.96 -10.51
C ASP A 127 -2.84 16.78 -9.68
N SER A 128 -2.04 15.76 -9.36
CA SER A 128 -2.52 14.62 -8.58
C SER A 128 -3.00 15.08 -7.20
N ASP A 129 -4.27 14.83 -6.92
CA ASP A 129 -4.95 15.11 -5.65
C ASP A 129 -4.98 13.90 -4.71
N LEU A 130 -4.12 12.90 -4.96
CA LEU A 130 -4.05 11.70 -4.14
C LEU A 130 -3.78 12.05 -2.68
N THR A 131 -4.61 11.51 -1.82
CA THR A 131 -4.44 11.62 -0.37
C THR A 131 -3.56 10.49 0.15
N ALA A 132 -2.91 10.71 1.31
CA ALA A 132 -2.15 9.65 1.97
C ALA A 132 -3.02 8.42 2.29
N MET A 133 -4.32 8.61 2.53
CA MET A 133 -5.26 7.52 2.80
C MET A 133 -5.49 6.64 1.56
N GLU A 134 -5.68 7.24 0.39
CA GLU A 134 -5.84 6.47 -0.86
C GLU A 134 -4.56 5.69 -1.22
N VAL A 135 -3.39 6.25 -0.90
CA VAL A 135 -2.11 5.52 -1.04
C VAL A 135 -2.03 4.34 -0.08
N LEU A 136 -2.48 4.50 1.16
CA LEU A 136 -2.54 3.40 2.13
C LEU A 136 -3.52 2.30 1.71
N ASP A 137 -4.65 2.65 1.09
CA ASP A 137 -5.55 1.67 0.49
C ASP A 137 -4.85 0.89 -0.64
N GLY A 138 -4.08 1.56 -1.49
CA GLY A 138 -3.23 0.92 -2.49
C GLY A 138 -2.17 0.00 -1.88
N ALA A 139 -1.52 0.44 -0.81
CA ALA A 139 -0.53 -0.37 -0.09
C ALA A 139 -1.17 -1.62 0.51
N ARG A 140 -2.39 -1.53 1.03
CA ARG A 140 -3.16 -2.68 1.53
C ARG A 140 -3.50 -3.68 0.43
N VAL A 141 -3.85 -3.20 -0.77
CA VAL A 141 -4.07 -4.07 -1.93
C VAL A 141 -2.78 -4.78 -2.33
N LEU A 142 -1.64 -4.10 -2.28
CA LEU A 142 -0.33 -4.70 -2.55
C LEU A 142 0.09 -5.72 -1.46
N ASP A 143 -0.23 -5.42 -0.20
CA ASP A 143 -0.01 -6.31 0.95
C ASP A 143 -0.73 -7.64 0.76
N GLU A 144 -2.00 -7.60 0.36
CA GLU A 144 -2.76 -8.82 0.04
C GLU A 144 -2.15 -9.60 -1.13
N ALA A 145 -1.65 -8.91 -2.16
CA ALA A 145 -1.01 -9.56 -3.30
C ALA A 145 0.25 -10.33 -2.88
N PHE A 146 1.13 -9.70 -2.10
CA PHE A 146 2.33 -10.35 -1.59
C PHE A 146 2.05 -11.37 -0.50
N HIS A 147 1.00 -11.18 0.29
CA HIS A 147 0.54 -12.18 1.24
C HIS A 147 0.21 -13.50 0.50
N ARG A 148 -0.60 -13.44 -0.56
CA ARG A 148 -0.97 -14.61 -1.36
C ARG A 148 0.21 -15.28 -2.04
N LEU A 149 1.21 -14.51 -2.46
CA LEU A 149 2.39 -15.05 -3.15
C LEU A 149 3.38 -15.72 -2.19
N PHE A 150 3.65 -15.09 -1.04
CA PHE A 150 4.81 -15.43 -0.22
C PHE A 150 4.47 -16.13 1.09
N THR A 151 3.29 -15.92 1.64
CA THR A 151 2.90 -16.46 2.97
C THR A 151 1.62 -17.29 2.95
N GLY A 152 0.72 -17.03 1.99
CA GLY A 152 -0.54 -17.76 1.82
C GLY A 152 -0.34 -19.28 1.66
N PRO A 153 0.58 -19.75 0.80
CA PRO A 153 0.79 -21.19 0.63
C PRO A 153 1.19 -21.92 1.92
N ASP A 154 2.03 -21.29 2.76
CA ASP A 154 2.45 -21.83 4.05
C ASP A 154 1.29 -21.87 5.05
N ILE A 155 0.48 -20.80 5.10
CA ILE A 155 -0.71 -20.71 5.94
C ILE A 155 -1.74 -21.76 5.52
N ASP A 156 -1.96 -21.94 4.22
CA ASP A 156 -2.87 -22.95 3.68
C ASP A 156 -2.40 -24.37 4.00
N ALA A 157 -1.09 -24.64 3.90
CA ALA A 157 -0.51 -25.91 4.28
C ALA A 157 -0.70 -26.20 5.79
N GLN A 158 -0.49 -25.18 6.63
CA GLN A 158 -0.73 -25.27 8.06
C GLN A 158 -2.21 -25.53 8.37
N ALA A 159 -3.12 -24.81 7.72
CA ALA A 159 -4.57 -24.98 7.87
C ALA A 159 -5.02 -26.39 7.45
N ARG A 160 -4.53 -26.90 6.32
CA ARG A 160 -4.80 -28.30 5.88
C ARG A 160 -4.33 -29.31 6.92
N THR A 161 -3.16 -29.10 7.51
CA THR A 161 -2.61 -29.97 8.56
C THR A 161 -3.50 -29.98 9.80
N ILE A 162 -3.94 -28.80 10.27
CA ILE A 162 -4.83 -28.67 11.43
C ILE A 162 -6.18 -29.32 11.15
N ASN A 163 -6.75 -29.09 9.97
CA ASN A 163 -8.05 -29.66 9.57
C ASN A 163 -7.99 -31.19 9.48
N ALA A 164 -6.92 -31.75 8.90
CA ALA A 164 -6.71 -33.20 8.83
C ALA A 164 -6.56 -33.83 10.22
N ALA A 165 -5.87 -33.15 11.13
CA ALA A 165 -5.72 -33.58 12.52
C ALA A 165 -6.97 -33.32 13.39
N LYS A 166 -7.97 -32.57 12.89
CA LYS A 166 -9.11 -32.03 13.66
C LYS A 166 -8.66 -31.38 14.98
N GLY A 167 -7.52 -30.70 14.95
CA GLY A 167 -6.86 -30.19 16.13
C GLY A 167 -5.43 -29.72 15.84
N PRO A 168 -4.74 -29.11 16.81
CA PRO A 168 -3.38 -28.66 16.62
C PRO A 168 -2.44 -29.84 16.32
N SER A 169 -1.60 -29.68 15.29
CA SER A 169 -0.46 -30.55 15.04
C SER A 169 0.52 -30.40 16.20
N ARG A 170 0.55 -31.39 17.10
CA ARG A 170 1.58 -31.53 18.14
C ARG A 170 2.60 -32.52 17.60
N GLN A 171 3.61 -32.05 16.88
CA GLN A 171 4.81 -32.87 16.71
C GLN A 171 5.48 -33.02 18.09
N PRO A 172 5.87 -34.24 18.49
CA PRO A 172 6.71 -34.44 19.68
C PRO A 172 8.10 -33.82 19.51
#